data_AF-A0A7S1II21-F1
#
_entry.id   AF-A0A7S1II21-F1
#
_cell.length_a   1.000
_cell.length_b   1.000
_cell.length_c   1.000
_cell.angle_alpha   90.00
_cell.angle_beta   90.00
_cell.angle_gamma   90.00
#
_symmetry.space_group_name_H-M   'P 1'
#
loop_
_entity.id
_entity.type
_entity.pdbx_description
1 polymer ?
#
loop_
_entity_poly.entity_id
_entity_poly.type
_entity_poly.pdbx_seq_one_letter_code
_entity_poly.pdbx_strand_id
1 'polypeptide(L)'
;AMASHVRYTVGYSPIILTVPHGGYAVPDVMADRTTGCHEHDFGTLELAEALLQCFLAMCPAVQPHAVIGLVHRRKVDLNRPLSTATDGDPVAMQAWQDYHNAIKTAIAAATQQFGYCHIFDLHGQSHRPLTELGYGLNNRQLQLTGSSFEA
;
A
#
# COMPACT_ATOMS: atom_id res chain seq x y z
N ALA A 1 25.08 -0.70 3.45
CA ALA A 1 23.94 -0.81 4.39
C ALA A 1 22.85 -1.57 3.66
N MET A 2 22.18 -2.55 4.30
CA MET A 2 20.98 -3.16 3.71
C MET A 2 19.97 -2.05 3.47
N ALA A 3 19.52 -1.86 2.23
CA ALA A 3 18.46 -0.90 1.93
C ALA A 3 17.17 -1.36 2.62
N SER A 4 16.45 -0.44 3.28
CA SER A 4 15.15 -0.76 3.86
C SER A 4 14.18 -1.22 2.76
N HIS A 5 13.41 -2.28 3.01
CA HIS A 5 12.38 -2.80 2.10
C HIS A 5 11.10 -1.95 2.09
N VAL A 6 10.96 -1.06 3.08
CA VAL A 6 9.79 -0.23 3.31
C VAL A 6 10.23 1.20 3.59
N ARG A 7 9.51 2.17 3.03
CA ARG A 7 9.63 3.58 3.36
C ARG A 7 8.40 4.04 4.13
N TYR A 8 8.61 4.57 5.33
CA TYR A 8 7.58 5.27 6.08
C TYR A 8 7.89 6.77 6.17
N THR A 9 7.03 7.59 5.59
CA THR A 9 7.05 9.05 5.73
C THR A 9 6.01 9.46 6.76
N VAL A 10 6.43 10.14 7.82
CA VAL A 10 5.53 10.68 8.85
C VAL A 10 4.85 11.93 8.30
N GLY A 11 3.52 11.98 8.42
CA GLY A 11 2.70 13.13 8.05
C GLY A 11 2.15 13.89 9.26
N TYR A 12 1.33 14.89 8.96
CA TYR A 12 0.51 15.62 9.94
C TYR A 12 -0.90 15.83 9.36
N SER A 13 -1.65 14.73 9.23
CA SER A 13 -3.04 14.73 8.81
C SER A 13 -3.69 13.39 9.19
N PRO A 14 -5.03 13.28 9.18
CA PRO A 14 -5.70 11.99 9.36
C PRO A 14 -5.60 11.08 8.12
N ILE A 15 -4.85 11.45 7.08
CA ILE A 15 -4.73 10.70 5.83
C ILE A 15 -3.48 9.82 5.88
N ILE A 16 -3.65 8.55 5.51
CA ILE A 16 -2.57 7.57 5.40
C ILE A 16 -2.61 6.97 3.99
N LEU A 17 -1.51 7.10 3.24
CA LEU A 17 -1.33 6.42 1.96
C LEU A 17 -0.58 5.11 2.19
N THR A 18 -1.06 4.01 1.63
CA THR A 18 -0.36 2.73 1.61
C THR A 18 -0.11 2.28 0.17
N VAL A 19 1.09 1.79 -0.10
CA VAL A 19 1.50 1.32 -1.44
C VAL A 19 2.16 -0.05 -1.28
N PRO A 20 1.37 -1.14 -1.29
CA PRO A 20 1.90 -2.47 -1.02
C PRO A 20 2.70 -3.04 -2.21
N HIS A 21 2.39 -2.62 -3.44
CA HIS A 21 2.87 -3.29 -4.65
C HIS A 21 3.53 -2.35 -5.67
N GLY A 22 3.93 -1.13 -5.27
CA GLY A 22 4.60 -0.17 -6.16
C GLY A 22 6.11 -0.33 -6.28
N GLY A 23 6.74 -1.14 -5.42
CA GLY A 23 8.18 -1.32 -5.39
C GLY A 23 8.78 -2.08 -6.57
N TYR A 24 10.00 -1.71 -6.99
CA TYR A 24 10.74 -2.33 -8.10
C TYR A 24 11.90 -3.22 -7.64
N ALA A 25 12.30 -3.15 -6.37
CA ALA A 25 13.51 -3.83 -5.91
C ALA A 25 13.33 -5.35 -5.94
N VAL A 26 14.34 -6.05 -6.46
CA VAL A 26 14.42 -7.52 -6.49
C VAL A 26 15.72 -7.98 -5.84
N PRO A 27 15.89 -7.80 -4.52
CA PRO A 27 17.14 -8.13 -3.84
C PRO A 27 17.43 -9.63 -3.91
N ASP A 28 18.68 -10.00 -4.17
CA ASP A 28 19.12 -11.41 -4.25
C ASP A 28 19.01 -12.13 -2.90
N VAL A 29 19.03 -11.37 -1.80
CA VAL A 29 18.88 -11.90 -0.43
C VAL A 29 17.46 -12.33 -0.08
N MET A 30 16.47 -12.03 -0.94
CA MET A 30 15.07 -12.41 -0.75
C MET A 30 14.68 -13.33 -1.90
N ALA A 31 14.22 -14.55 -1.60
CA ALA A 31 13.77 -15.48 -2.62
C ALA A 31 12.54 -14.93 -3.35
N ASP A 32 12.36 -15.35 -4.61
CA ASP A 32 11.07 -15.14 -5.27
C ASP A 32 10.04 -16.09 -4.67
N ARG A 33 8.83 -15.58 -4.44
CA ARG A 33 7.67 -16.41 -4.17
C ARG A 33 7.39 -17.32 -5.36
N THR A 34 6.91 -18.51 -5.06
CA THR A 34 6.44 -19.50 -6.02
C THR A 34 4.91 -19.56 -6.10
N THR A 35 4.21 -18.92 -5.16
CA THR A 35 2.74 -18.90 -5.10
C THR A 35 2.17 -17.48 -5.30
N GLY A 36 0.86 -17.41 -5.58
CA GLY A 36 0.09 -16.16 -5.64
C GLY A 36 0.28 -15.32 -6.90
N CYS A 37 -0.16 -14.06 -6.86
CA CYS A 37 0.00 -13.11 -7.96
C CYS A 37 1.38 -12.45 -7.88
N HIS A 38 2.06 -12.34 -9.02
CA HIS A 38 3.37 -11.70 -9.13
C HIS A 38 3.34 -10.40 -9.91
N GLU A 39 2.16 -10.00 -10.40
CA GLU A 39 1.98 -8.77 -11.18
C GLU A 39 2.25 -7.53 -10.32
N HIS A 40 2.92 -6.58 -10.93
CA HIS A 40 3.32 -5.32 -10.31
C HIS A 40 2.23 -4.27 -10.50
N ASP A 41 1.99 -3.47 -9.46
CA ASP A 41 1.04 -2.38 -9.52
C ASP A 41 1.72 -1.13 -10.10
N PHE A 42 1.96 -1.18 -11.42
CA PHE A 42 2.68 -0.15 -12.16
C PHE A 42 2.15 1.26 -11.87
N GLY A 43 3.06 2.20 -11.60
CA GLY A 43 2.74 3.62 -11.41
C GLY A 43 2.25 4.00 -10.02
N THR A 44 2.02 3.04 -9.11
CA THR A 44 1.49 3.36 -7.76
C THR A 44 2.51 4.02 -6.84
N LEU A 45 3.80 3.68 -6.98
CA LEU A 45 4.89 4.36 -6.29
C LEU A 45 4.98 5.83 -6.74
N GLU A 46 5.00 6.03 -8.05
CA GLU A 46 5.07 7.35 -8.69
C GLU A 46 3.83 8.19 -8.35
N LEU A 47 2.65 7.58 -8.35
CA LEU A 47 1.42 8.26 -7.93
C LEU A 47 1.50 8.69 -6.47
N ALA A 48 1.97 7.84 -5.57
CA ALA A 48 2.12 8.20 -4.15
C ALA A 48 3.13 9.34 -3.97
N GLU A 49 4.24 9.33 -4.70
CA GLU A 49 5.22 10.41 -4.68
C GLU A 49 4.64 11.71 -5.25
N ALA A 50 3.91 11.65 -6.36
CA ALA A 50 3.23 12.81 -6.93
C ALA A 50 2.18 13.39 -5.97
N LEU A 51 1.38 12.55 -5.30
CA LEU A 51 0.42 12.98 -4.29
C LEU A 51 1.12 13.69 -3.13
N LEU A 52 2.20 13.09 -2.59
CA LEU A 52 2.98 13.71 -1.52
C LEU A 52 3.53 15.09 -1.93
N GLN A 53 4.05 15.23 -3.15
CA GLN A 53 4.52 16.52 -3.67
C GLN A 53 3.37 17.53 -3.84
N CYS A 54 2.20 17.09 -4.32
CA CYS A 54 1.02 17.94 -4.41
C CYS A 54 0.58 18.46 -3.03
N PHE A 55 0.54 17.59 -2.01
CA PHE A 55 0.24 18.01 -0.64
C PHE A 55 1.27 19.02 -0.13
N LEU A 56 2.56 18.78 -0.36
CA LEU A 56 3.61 19.71 0.05
C LEU A 56 3.46 21.09 -0.62
N ALA A 57 3.12 21.11 -1.91
CA ALA A 57 2.99 22.35 -2.67
C ALA A 57 1.70 23.12 -2.36
N MET A 58 0.57 22.42 -2.19
CA MET A 58 -0.76 23.03 -2.10
C MET A 58 -1.21 23.26 -0.65
N CYS A 59 -0.81 22.39 0.28
CA CYS A 59 -1.22 22.42 1.67
C CYS A 59 -0.11 21.87 2.59
N PRO A 60 1.06 22.54 2.67
CA PRO A 60 2.23 22.05 3.41
C PRO A 60 1.98 21.74 4.89
N ALA A 61 0.97 22.37 5.50
CA ALA A 61 0.57 22.12 6.89
C ALA A 61 -0.23 20.81 7.09
N VAL A 62 -0.68 20.17 6.01
CA VAL A 62 -1.51 18.95 6.05
C VAL A 62 -0.83 17.90 5.18
N GLN A 63 0.11 17.16 5.75
CA GLN A 63 0.84 16.13 5.01
C GLN A 63 0.28 14.74 5.34
N PRO A 64 0.00 13.86 4.36
CA PRO A 64 -0.40 12.50 4.65
C PRO A 64 0.79 11.69 5.21
N HIS A 65 0.49 10.73 6.07
CA HIS A 65 1.43 9.64 6.31
C HIS A 65 1.54 8.80 5.03
N ALA A 66 2.70 8.23 4.73
CA ALA A 66 2.85 7.31 3.60
C ALA A 66 3.70 6.10 3.97
N VAL A 67 3.17 4.91 3.77
CA VAL A 67 3.87 3.64 3.96
C VAL A 67 3.97 2.93 2.61
N ILE A 68 5.19 2.78 2.11
CA ILE A 68 5.47 2.36 0.74
C ILE A 68 6.37 1.12 0.78
N GLY A 69 5.90 0.02 0.18
CA GLY A 69 6.71 -1.15 -0.11
C GLY A 69 7.64 -0.86 -1.28
N LEU A 70 8.95 -1.04 -1.08
CA LEU A 70 9.98 -0.78 -2.09
C LEU A 70 10.38 -2.03 -2.88
N VAL A 71 9.97 -3.20 -2.41
CA VAL A 71 10.27 -4.50 -3.02
C VAL A 71 9.16 -4.91 -3.98
N HIS A 72 9.54 -5.54 -5.08
CA HIS A 72 8.60 -6.07 -6.06
C HIS A 72 7.70 -7.15 -5.43
N ARG A 73 6.40 -7.17 -5.80
CA ARG A 73 5.40 -8.10 -5.25
C ARG A 73 5.79 -9.57 -5.33
N ARG A 74 6.51 -9.95 -6.39
CA ARG A 74 7.08 -11.30 -6.57
C ARG A 74 7.96 -11.76 -5.40
N LYS A 75 8.58 -10.83 -4.68
CA LYS A 75 9.44 -11.10 -3.51
C LYS A 75 8.62 -11.20 -2.23
N VAL A 76 7.66 -10.29 -2.05
CA VAL A 76 6.74 -10.29 -0.91
C VAL A 76 5.41 -9.64 -1.33
N ASP A 77 4.29 -10.29 -1.03
CA ASP A 77 2.96 -9.69 -1.23
C ASP A 77 2.50 -9.01 0.06
N LEU A 78 2.71 -7.70 0.13
CA LEU A 78 2.38 -6.87 1.30
C LEU A 78 0.87 -6.66 1.50
N ASN A 79 0.02 -7.16 0.59
CA ASN A 79 -1.44 -7.15 0.72
C ASN A 79 -2.01 -8.58 0.86
N ARG A 80 -1.24 -9.48 1.49
CA ARG A 80 -1.66 -10.84 1.87
C ARG A 80 -1.29 -11.10 3.32
N PRO A 81 -1.99 -12.03 4.01
CA PRO A 81 -1.57 -12.46 5.34
C PRO A 81 -0.17 -13.09 5.28
N LEU A 82 0.60 -12.94 6.36
CA LEU A 82 2.01 -13.39 6.44
C LEU A 82 2.23 -14.82 5.91
N SER A 83 1.30 -15.73 6.19
CA SER A 83 1.33 -17.15 5.78
C SER A 83 1.34 -17.37 4.26
N THR A 84 0.79 -16.43 3.49
CA THR A 84 0.77 -16.50 2.02
C THR A 84 1.50 -15.34 1.36
N ALA A 85 2.06 -14.42 2.15
CA ALA A 85 2.76 -13.23 1.69
C ALA A 85 4.23 -13.48 1.32
N THR A 86 4.86 -14.51 1.87
CA THR A 86 6.33 -14.63 1.94
C THR A 86 6.90 -15.96 1.47
N ASP A 87 6.05 -16.98 1.28
CA ASP A 87 6.46 -18.38 1.08
C ASP A 87 7.50 -18.87 2.12
N GLY A 88 7.51 -18.28 3.32
CA GLY A 88 8.40 -18.65 4.43
C GLY A 88 9.79 -18.02 4.38
N ASP A 89 10.10 -17.14 3.42
CA ASP A 89 11.38 -16.44 3.36
C ASP A 89 11.54 -15.46 4.55
N PRO A 90 12.58 -15.61 5.41
CA PRO A 90 12.73 -14.77 6.60
C PRO A 90 12.92 -13.27 6.30
N VAL A 91 13.55 -12.93 5.18
CA VAL A 91 13.78 -11.54 4.77
C VAL A 91 12.48 -10.93 4.28
N ALA A 92 11.67 -11.68 3.53
CA ALA A 92 10.32 -11.29 3.13
C ALA A 92 9.39 -11.14 4.35
N MET A 93 9.48 -12.02 5.34
CA MET A 93 8.73 -11.92 6.60
C MET A 93 9.08 -10.64 7.36
N GLN A 94 10.36 -10.26 7.42
CA GLN A 94 10.76 -9.01 8.04
C GLN A 94 10.21 -7.80 7.28
N ALA A 95 10.31 -7.78 5.95
CA ALA A 95 9.75 -6.71 5.12
C ALA A 95 8.23 -6.56 5.33
N TRP A 96 7.51 -7.68 5.41
CA TRP A 96 6.08 -7.71 5.72
C TRP A 96 5.79 -7.12 7.10
N GLN A 97 6.54 -7.52 8.12
CA GLN A 97 6.36 -7.00 9.48
C GLN A 97 6.64 -5.50 9.55
N ASP A 98 7.72 -5.03 8.93
CA ASP A 98 8.10 -3.62 8.90
C ASP A 98 7.00 -2.78 8.24
N TYR A 99 6.44 -3.26 7.12
CA TYR A 99 5.34 -2.61 6.42
C TYR A 99 4.10 -2.47 7.31
N HIS A 100 3.61 -3.57 7.88
CA HIS A 100 2.40 -3.53 8.70
C HIS A 100 2.60 -2.80 10.04
N ASN A 101 3.81 -2.83 10.62
CA ASN A 101 4.12 -2.07 11.82
C ASN A 101 4.18 -0.56 11.54
N ALA A 102 4.69 -0.15 10.38
CA ALA A 102 4.65 1.25 9.95
C ALA A 102 3.20 1.74 9.76
N ILE A 103 2.32 0.93 9.17
CA ILE A 103 0.88 1.25 9.05
C ILE A 103 0.25 1.40 10.43
N LYS A 104 0.48 0.45 11.35
CA LYS A 104 -0.03 0.55 12.74
C LYS A 104 0.45 1.82 13.44
N THR A 105 1.71 2.19 13.22
CA THR A 105 2.30 3.42 13.77
C THR A 105 1.62 4.66 13.19
N ALA A 106 1.36 4.70 11.88
CA ALA A 106 0.64 5.80 11.23
C ALA A 106 -0.81 5.92 11.73
N ILE A 107 -1.53 4.80 11.86
CA ILE A 107 -2.89 4.75 12.41
C ILE A 107 -2.90 5.30 13.84
N ALA A 108 -2.00 4.83 14.70
CA ALA A 108 -1.93 5.28 16.09
C ALA A 108 -1.65 6.79 16.16
N ALA A 109 -0.68 7.29 15.39
CA ALA A 109 -0.35 8.71 15.34
C ALA A 109 -1.55 9.57 14.88
N ALA A 110 -2.19 9.19 13.77
CA ALA A 110 -3.33 9.92 13.21
C ALA A 110 -4.55 9.91 14.15
N THR A 111 -4.90 8.75 14.69
CA THR A 111 -6.05 8.62 15.61
C THR A 111 -5.81 9.31 16.95
N GLN A 112 -4.59 9.27 17.49
CA GLN A 112 -4.24 10.02 18.70
C GLN A 112 -4.35 11.53 18.49
N GLN A 113 -3.92 12.04 17.33
CA GLN A 113 -3.87 13.47 17.05
C GLN A 113 -5.23 14.04 16.60
N PHE A 114 -5.97 13.31 15.77
CA PHE A 114 -7.17 13.82 15.08
C PHE A 114 -8.46 13.09 15.47
N GLY A 115 -8.39 12.02 16.27
CA GLY A 115 -9.54 11.20 16.67
C GLY A 115 -10.00 10.18 15.61
N TYR A 116 -9.47 10.25 14.39
CA TYR A 116 -9.77 9.34 13.29
C TYR A 116 -8.61 9.26 12.29
N CYS A 117 -8.67 8.28 11.39
CA CYS A 117 -7.83 8.22 10.21
C CYS A 117 -8.58 7.65 9.01
N HIS A 118 -8.13 8.02 7.81
CA HIS A 118 -8.56 7.44 6.54
C HIS A 118 -7.34 6.87 5.81
N ILE A 119 -7.41 5.58 5.48
CA ILE A 119 -6.37 4.88 4.75
C ILE A 119 -6.78 4.79 3.28
N PHE A 120 -5.90 5.24 2.40
CA PHE A 120 -5.99 5.05 0.96
C PHE A 120 -4.92 4.04 0.55
N ASP A 121 -5.36 2.84 0.20
CA ASP A 121 -4.51 1.77 -0.28
C ASP A 121 -4.41 1.83 -1.80
N LEU A 122 -3.25 2.25 -2.30
CA LEU A 122 -3.02 2.54 -3.71
C LEU A 122 -2.62 1.26 -4.44
N HIS A 123 -3.50 0.85 -5.32
CA HIS A 123 -3.32 -0.29 -6.22
C HIS A 123 -3.33 0.15 -7.68
N GLY A 124 -2.65 -0.63 -8.50
CA GLY A 124 -2.51 -0.42 -9.94
C GLY A 124 -3.05 -1.62 -10.71
N GLN A 125 -3.29 -1.42 -12.00
CA GLN A 125 -3.60 -2.50 -12.91
C GLN A 125 -2.85 -2.28 -14.22
N SER A 126 -2.43 -3.36 -14.88
CA SER A 126 -1.75 -3.33 -16.18
C SER A 126 -2.53 -4.05 -17.28
N HIS A 127 -3.78 -4.43 -17.02
CA HIS A 127 -4.60 -5.15 -18.00
C HIS A 127 -5.13 -4.22 -19.09
N ARG A 128 -5.32 -2.92 -18.81
CA ARG A 128 -5.78 -1.90 -19.77
C ARG A 128 -5.20 -0.51 -19.50
N PRO A 129 -5.03 0.36 -20.52
CA PRO A 129 -4.57 1.73 -20.33
C PRO A 129 -5.71 2.68 -19.90
N LEU A 130 -6.40 2.36 -18.80
CA LEU A 130 -7.50 3.14 -18.23
C LEU A 130 -7.35 3.28 -16.71
N THR A 131 -7.72 4.44 -16.16
CA THR A 131 -7.84 4.60 -14.70
C THR A 131 -9.11 3.91 -14.21
N GLU A 132 -8.95 2.95 -13.32
CA GLU A 132 -10.07 2.26 -12.66
C GLU A 132 -10.10 2.67 -11.18
N LEU A 133 -11.30 2.96 -10.66
CA LEU A 133 -11.50 3.26 -9.24
C LEU A 133 -12.21 2.08 -8.58
N GLY A 134 -11.49 1.35 -7.73
CA GLY A 134 -12.05 0.25 -6.95
C GLY A 134 -12.72 0.76 -5.68
N TYR A 135 -14.02 0.54 -5.53
CA TYR A 135 -14.78 0.89 -4.33
C TYR A 135 -14.85 -0.24 -3.29
N GLY A 136 -13.98 -1.25 -3.39
CA GLY A 136 -14.02 -2.44 -2.52
C GLY A 136 -15.27 -3.32 -2.73
N LEU A 137 -15.95 -3.16 -3.87
CA LEU A 137 -17.16 -3.89 -4.21
C LEU A 137 -16.82 -5.16 -4.98
N ASN A 138 -17.47 -6.28 -4.63
CA ASN A 138 -17.38 -7.50 -5.42
C ASN A 138 -18.34 -7.45 -6.63
N ASN A 139 -18.17 -8.40 -7.56
CA ASN A 139 -18.97 -8.46 -8.79
C ASN A 139 -20.49 -8.49 -8.55
N ARG A 140 -20.94 -9.09 -7.44
CA ARG A 140 -22.37 -9.12 -7.09
C ARG A 140 -22.84 -7.72 -6.67
N GLN A 141 -22.07 -7.03 -5.84
CA GLN A 141 -22.37 -5.67 -5.39
C GLN A 141 -22.42 -4.68 -6.56
N LEU A 142 -21.54 -4.82 -7.55
CA LEU A 142 -21.55 -3.97 -8.74
C LEU A 142 -22.81 -4.12 -9.61
N GLN A 143 -23.55 -5.23 -9.46
CA GLN A 143 -24.78 -5.51 -10.20
C GLN A 143 -26.04 -5.06 -9.45
N LEU A 144 -25.89 -4.57 -8.22
CA LEU A 144 -26.99 -4.06 -7.41
C LEU A 144 -27.51 -2.73 -7.95
N THR A 145 -28.83 -2.60 -8.09
CA THR A 145 -29.48 -1.32 -8.39
C THR A 145 -29.75 -0.55 -7.09
N GLY A 146 -29.78 0.78 -7.17
CA GLY A 146 -29.45 1.71 -6.07
C GLY A 146 -30.14 1.57 -4.70
N SER A 147 -31.20 0.79 -4.55
CA SER A 147 -31.88 0.57 -3.25
C SER A 147 -31.28 -0.54 -2.38
N SER A 148 -30.20 -1.20 -2.81
CA SER A 148 -29.67 -2.41 -2.15
C SER A 148 -28.28 -2.26 -1.51
N PHE A 149 -27.75 -1.04 -1.44
CA PHE A 149 -26.45 -0.75 -0.79
C PHE A 149 -26.55 -0.38 0.70
N GLU A 150 -27.74 -0.12 1.22
CA GLU A 150 -27.95 0.37 2.61
C GLU A 150 -28.55 -0.68 3.58
N ALA A 151 -28.46 -1.97 3.27
CA ALA A 151 -28.91 -3.07 4.15
C ALA A 151 -27.73 -3.89 4.66
#